data_AF-A0A5C5RHM5-F1
#
_entry.id   AF-A0A5C5RHM5-F1
#
_cell.length_a   1.000
_cell.length_b   1.000
_cell.length_c   1.000
_cell.angle_alpha   90.00
_cell.angle_beta   90.00
_cell.angle_gamma   90.00
#
_symmetry.space_group_name_H-M   'P 1'
#
loop_
_entity.id
_entity.type
_entity.pdbx_description
1 polymer ?
#
loop_
_entity_poly.entity_id
_entity_poly.type
_entity_poly.pdbx_seq_one_letter_code
_entity_poly.pdbx_strand_id
1 'polypeptide(L)'
;GTPEGGEEGGYRRDILAHALRREQAGAETVVLPRILGPWDVAGHGDPARGWGDILVGPGCGDNAGAALGVGLGPGRALLSLGTSGVVAAVSDHSVVDPSGLVTGFADATGNWLPLACTLNASRIIDAMAAVTGLGYEDFDREALSVPDAGGLVLTPYFEGERTPNLPDATASLEGMTLANSDRAHVARATVEGLLRLMGGALDAVRVLGVPLGDVCMV
;
A
#
# COMPACT_ATOMS: atom_id res chain seq x y z
N GLY A 1 9.81 -30.68 0.61
CA GLY A 1 11.18 -30.33 0.18
C GLY A 1 11.33 -28.86 0.42
N THR A 2 12.20 -28.47 1.34
CA THR A 2 12.47 -27.07 1.66
C THR A 2 13.20 -26.44 0.47
N PRO A 3 12.80 -25.27 -0.02
CA PRO A 3 13.51 -24.62 -1.13
C PRO A 3 14.91 -24.20 -0.65
N GLU A 4 15.95 -24.76 -1.26
CA GLU A 4 17.33 -24.30 -1.10
C GLU A 4 17.51 -23.00 -1.91
N GLY A 5 17.78 -21.87 -1.24
CA GLY A 5 18.24 -20.65 -1.90
C GLY A 5 17.79 -19.29 -1.36
N GLY A 6 16.91 -19.20 -0.36
CA GLY A 6 16.56 -17.94 0.31
C GLY A 6 17.29 -17.82 1.65
N GLU A 7 17.86 -16.66 1.99
CA GLU A 7 18.36 -16.38 3.34
C GLU A 7 17.32 -16.79 4.39
N GLU A 8 17.73 -17.57 5.39
CA GLU A 8 16.86 -17.99 6.50
C GLU A 8 16.21 -16.75 7.15
N GLY A 9 14.88 -16.78 7.30
CA GLY A 9 14.13 -15.71 7.95
C GLY A 9 14.69 -15.44 9.35
N GLY A 10 15.32 -14.28 9.53
CA GLY A 10 16.04 -13.96 10.76
C GLY A 10 16.28 -12.47 10.92
N TYR A 11 16.53 -12.05 12.17
CA TYR A 11 16.84 -10.65 12.45
C TYR A 11 18.24 -10.28 11.96
N ARG A 12 18.31 -9.16 11.24
CA ARG A 12 19.57 -8.50 10.87
C ARG A 12 20.17 -7.77 12.07
N ARG A 13 20.98 -8.50 12.86
CA ARG A 13 21.63 -8.02 14.08
C ARG A 13 22.61 -6.86 13.83
N ASP A 14 23.21 -6.82 12.65
CA ASP A 14 24.05 -5.72 12.19
C ASP A 14 23.25 -4.43 12.00
N ILE A 15 22.05 -4.50 11.38
CA ILE A 15 21.14 -3.36 11.24
C ILE A 15 20.66 -2.90 12.61
N LEU A 16 20.30 -3.83 13.50
CA LEU A 16 19.91 -3.52 14.88
C LEU A 16 21.04 -2.80 15.64
N ALA A 17 22.27 -3.30 15.55
CA ALA A 17 23.44 -2.69 16.18
C ALA A 17 23.65 -1.26 15.70
N HIS A 18 23.54 -1.04 14.38
CA HIS A 18 23.65 0.29 13.78
C HIS A 18 22.55 1.24 14.30
N ALA A 19 21.29 0.81 14.32
CA ALA A 19 20.16 1.60 14.81
C ALA A 19 20.31 1.97 16.29
N LEU A 20 20.80 1.05 17.12
CA LEU A 20 21.05 1.28 18.55
C LEU A 20 22.35 2.03 18.81
N ARG A 21 23.16 2.31 17.79
CA ARG A 21 24.51 2.90 17.89
C ARG A 21 25.40 2.12 18.87
N ARG A 22 25.40 0.79 18.76
CA ARG A 22 26.20 -0.14 19.58
C ARG A 22 27.04 -1.04 18.70
N GLU A 23 28.08 -1.63 19.28
CA GLU A 23 28.80 -2.74 18.65
C GLU A 23 27.88 -3.96 18.49
N GLN A 24 28.13 -4.77 17.46
CA GLN A 24 27.29 -5.92 17.13
C GLN A 24 27.16 -6.91 18.29
N ALA A 25 28.24 -7.17 19.03
CA ALA A 25 28.21 -8.01 20.22
C ALA A 25 27.19 -7.53 21.27
N GLY A 26 26.98 -6.22 21.40
CA GLY A 26 25.96 -5.66 22.28
C GLY A 26 24.53 -5.85 21.74
N ALA A 27 24.35 -5.90 20.42
CA ALA A 27 23.05 -6.14 19.79
C ALA A 27 22.60 -7.62 19.89
N GLU A 28 23.54 -8.56 19.99
CA GLU A 28 23.25 -9.99 20.19
C GLU A 28 22.56 -10.26 21.53
N THR A 29 22.83 -9.44 22.55
CA THR A 29 22.19 -9.56 23.87
C THR A 29 20.73 -9.09 23.90
N VAL A 30 20.26 -8.41 22.85
CA VAL A 30 18.89 -7.91 22.78
C VAL A 30 17.94 -9.07 22.51
N VAL A 31 17.00 -9.29 23.42
CA VAL A 31 15.93 -10.27 23.22
C VAL A 31 14.92 -9.68 22.23
N LEU A 32 14.69 -10.40 21.13
CA LEU A 32 13.71 -10.04 20.10
C LEU A 32 12.58 -11.08 20.11
N PRO A 33 11.35 -10.69 19.70
CA PRO A 33 10.25 -11.65 19.55
C PRO A 33 10.64 -12.81 18.64
N ARG A 34 10.20 -14.04 18.94
CA ARG A 34 10.41 -15.16 18.02
C ARG A 34 9.58 -14.95 16.75
N ILE A 35 10.20 -15.11 15.59
CA ILE A 35 9.49 -15.12 14.30
C ILE A 35 8.82 -16.49 14.18
N LEU A 36 7.50 -16.50 13.98
CA LEU A 36 6.68 -17.69 13.86
C LEU A 36 6.26 -17.91 12.41
N GLY A 37 6.03 -19.17 12.04
CA GLY A 37 5.36 -19.51 10.80
C GLY A 37 3.88 -19.06 10.81
N PRO A 38 3.27 -18.92 9.62
CA PRO A 38 1.90 -18.37 9.48
C PRO A 38 0.82 -19.19 10.21
N TRP A 39 1.08 -20.47 10.44
CA TRP A 39 0.13 -21.41 11.07
C TRP A 39 0.59 -21.90 12.45
N ASP A 40 1.66 -21.32 13.00
CA ASP A 40 2.18 -21.72 14.31
C ASP A 40 1.28 -21.23 15.45
N VAL A 41 1.31 -21.94 16.57
CA VAL A 41 0.68 -21.49 17.81
C VAL A 41 1.66 -20.58 18.55
N ALA A 42 1.28 -19.30 18.72
CA ALA A 42 2.05 -18.35 19.49
C ALA A 42 1.90 -18.56 21.00
N GLY A 43 0.74 -19.04 21.44
CA GLY A 43 0.44 -19.30 22.84
C GLY A 43 -1.00 -19.74 23.06
N HIS A 44 -1.42 -19.68 24.32
CA HIS A 44 -2.78 -20.00 24.75
C HIS A 44 -3.36 -18.83 25.55
N GLY A 45 -4.68 -18.74 25.60
CA GLY A 45 -5.40 -17.77 26.43
C GLY A 45 -5.16 -18.00 27.93
N ASP A 46 -5.52 -17.00 28.74
CA ASP A 46 -5.35 -17.02 30.20
C ASP A 46 -6.19 -18.15 30.85
N PRO A 47 -5.55 -19.19 31.43
CA PRO A 47 -6.27 -20.28 32.08
C PRO A 47 -7.09 -19.85 33.28
N ALA A 48 -6.67 -18.79 34.00
CA ALA A 48 -7.40 -18.27 35.15
C ALA A 48 -8.76 -17.66 34.77
N ARG A 49 -8.92 -17.30 33.48
CA ARG A 49 -10.19 -16.83 32.90
C ARG A 49 -10.99 -17.94 32.21
N GLY A 50 -10.50 -19.19 32.27
CA GLY A 50 -11.08 -20.31 31.53
C GLY A 50 -10.77 -20.28 30.03
N TRP A 51 -9.72 -19.58 29.60
CA TRP A 51 -9.33 -19.46 28.18
C TRP A 51 -8.11 -20.33 27.81
N GLY A 52 -7.70 -21.23 28.70
CA GLY A 52 -6.48 -22.03 28.55
C GLY A 52 -6.45 -22.92 27.31
N ASP A 53 -7.61 -23.32 26.78
CA ASP A 53 -7.72 -24.14 25.57
C ASP A 53 -7.81 -23.30 24.29
N ILE A 54 -7.90 -21.96 24.39
CA ILE A 54 -7.98 -21.07 23.23
C ILE A 54 -6.57 -20.84 22.70
N LEU A 55 -6.32 -21.30 21.47
CA LEU A 55 -5.07 -21.05 20.76
C LEU A 55 -4.97 -19.58 20.34
N VAL A 56 -3.77 -19.01 20.50
CA VAL A 56 -3.40 -17.69 19.98
C VAL A 56 -2.47 -17.92 18.78
N GLY A 57 -2.90 -17.45 17.60
CA GLY A 57 -2.08 -17.49 16.38
C GLY A 57 -0.95 -16.45 16.39
N PRO A 58 -0.09 -16.42 15.36
CA PRO A 58 1.07 -15.54 15.30
C PRO A 58 0.68 -14.06 15.15
N GLY A 59 -0.55 -13.79 14.70
CA GLY A 59 -0.97 -12.46 14.29
C GLY A 59 -0.30 -12.03 12.99
N CYS A 60 -0.62 -10.83 12.52
CA CYS A 60 0.02 -10.21 11.36
C CYS A 60 -0.16 -8.69 11.40
N GLY A 61 0.60 -7.98 10.57
CA GLY A 61 0.37 -6.56 10.32
C GLY A 61 -0.97 -6.32 9.61
N ASP A 62 -1.46 -5.09 9.67
CA ASP A 62 -2.76 -4.69 9.12
C ASP A 62 -2.93 -5.02 7.62
N ASN A 63 -1.95 -4.71 6.78
CA ASN A 63 -1.98 -4.94 5.34
C ASN A 63 -1.96 -6.44 5.01
N ALA A 64 -1.13 -7.21 5.71
CA ALA A 64 -1.10 -8.67 5.58
C ALA A 64 -2.41 -9.31 6.07
N GLY A 65 -3.00 -8.76 7.15
CA GLY A 65 -4.28 -9.19 7.68
C GLY A 65 -5.45 -8.85 6.75
N ALA A 66 -5.44 -7.69 6.10
CA ALA A 66 -6.42 -7.31 5.10
C ALA A 66 -6.33 -8.22 3.87
N ALA A 67 -5.12 -8.47 3.36
CA ALA A 67 -4.88 -9.41 2.27
C ALA A 67 -5.38 -10.83 2.61
N LEU A 68 -5.08 -11.31 3.82
CA LEU A 68 -5.58 -12.59 4.33
C LEU A 68 -7.11 -12.61 4.43
N GLY A 69 -7.71 -11.55 4.96
CA GLY A 69 -9.15 -11.43 5.19
C GLY A 69 -9.98 -11.49 3.91
N VAL A 70 -9.45 -10.97 2.79
CA VAL A 70 -10.11 -11.07 1.48
C VAL A 70 -9.71 -12.31 0.69
N GLY A 71 -8.88 -13.20 1.26
CA GLY A 71 -8.39 -14.40 0.59
C GLY A 71 -7.50 -14.08 -0.62
N LEU A 72 -6.67 -13.03 -0.52
CA LEU A 72 -5.75 -12.65 -1.58
C LEU A 72 -4.66 -13.73 -1.72
N GLY A 73 -4.40 -14.16 -2.95
CA GLY A 73 -3.37 -15.16 -3.26
C GLY A 73 -2.32 -14.61 -4.23
N PRO A 74 -1.22 -15.34 -4.46
CA PRO A 74 -0.15 -14.91 -5.34
C PRO A 74 -0.65 -14.42 -6.70
N GLY A 75 -0.11 -13.29 -7.16
CA GLY A 75 -0.45 -12.65 -8.42
C GLY A 75 -1.75 -11.82 -8.41
N ARG A 76 -2.29 -11.55 -7.22
CA ARG A 76 -3.44 -10.65 -7.03
C ARG A 76 -3.03 -9.48 -6.14
N ALA A 77 -3.58 -8.31 -6.42
CA ALA A 77 -3.38 -7.11 -5.62
C ALA A 77 -4.64 -6.70 -4.87
N LEU A 78 -4.44 -6.13 -3.69
CA LEU A 78 -5.41 -5.35 -2.95
C LEU A 78 -5.08 -3.87 -3.16
N LEU A 79 -6.12 -3.11 -3.51
CA LEU A 79 -6.11 -1.66 -3.63
C LEU A 79 -7.03 -1.09 -2.56
N SER A 80 -6.47 -0.39 -1.58
CA SER A 80 -7.25 0.31 -0.57
C SER A 80 -7.21 1.82 -0.82
N LEU A 81 -8.40 2.43 -0.90
CA LEU A 81 -8.58 3.86 -1.16
C LEU A 81 -9.06 4.58 0.09
N GLY A 82 -8.15 4.73 1.07
CA GLY A 82 -8.36 5.63 2.19
C GLY A 82 -7.96 7.06 1.87
N THR A 83 -7.76 7.87 2.92
CA THR A 83 -7.18 9.22 2.79
C THR A 83 -5.83 9.15 2.05
N SER A 84 -5.06 8.09 2.28
CA SER A 84 -3.91 7.64 1.50
C SER A 84 -4.23 6.35 0.74
N GLY A 85 -3.51 6.08 -0.34
CA GLY A 85 -3.67 4.86 -1.13
C GLY A 85 -2.67 3.79 -0.74
N VAL A 86 -3.10 2.53 -0.79
CA VAL A 86 -2.21 1.36 -0.63
C VAL A 86 -2.48 0.37 -1.74
N VAL A 87 -1.41 -0.08 -2.39
CA VAL A 87 -1.39 -1.23 -3.28
C VAL A 87 -0.52 -2.29 -2.64
N ALA A 88 -1.11 -3.42 -2.27
CA ALA A 88 -0.41 -4.56 -1.72
C ALA A 88 -0.69 -5.79 -2.59
N ALA A 89 0.35 -6.43 -3.12
CA ALA A 89 0.19 -7.65 -3.90
C ALA A 89 0.78 -8.85 -3.15
N VAL A 90 0.17 -10.03 -3.30
CA VAL A 90 0.79 -11.26 -2.80
C VAL A 90 1.71 -11.80 -3.89
N SER A 91 2.94 -12.14 -3.50
CA SER A 91 3.98 -12.68 -4.37
C SER A 91 4.54 -13.98 -3.78
N ASP A 92 4.75 -15.00 -4.62
CA ASP A 92 5.38 -16.26 -4.22
C ASP A 92 6.91 -16.15 -4.06
N HIS A 93 7.48 -15.00 -4.42
CA HIS A 93 8.90 -14.69 -4.29
C HIS A 93 9.12 -13.30 -3.69
N SER A 94 10.26 -13.13 -3.02
CA SER A 94 10.65 -11.84 -2.46
C SER A 94 10.95 -10.84 -3.56
N VAL A 95 10.63 -9.57 -3.31
CA VAL A 95 11.02 -8.46 -4.17
C VAL A 95 12.05 -7.58 -3.46
N VAL A 96 13.00 -7.08 -4.23
CA VAL A 96 13.94 -6.06 -3.78
C VAL A 96 13.83 -4.90 -4.76
N ASP A 97 13.41 -3.73 -4.26
CA ASP A 97 13.31 -2.51 -5.04
C ASP A 97 14.46 -1.56 -4.70
N PRO A 98 15.47 -1.42 -5.57
CA PRO A 98 16.58 -0.48 -5.35
C PRO A 98 16.15 0.99 -5.31
N SER A 99 14.99 1.32 -5.88
CA SER A 99 14.46 2.69 -5.88
C SER A 99 13.77 3.07 -4.57
N GLY A 100 13.40 2.07 -3.75
CA GLY A 100 12.73 2.25 -2.47
C GLY A 100 11.25 2.65 -2.57
N LEU A 101 10.61 2.49 -3.73
CA LEU A 101 9.19 2.80 -3.95
C LEU A 101 8.27 1.72 -3.41
N VAL A 102 8.69 0.45 -3.53
CA VAL A 102 7.95 -0.72 -3.07
C VAL A 102 8.64 -1.35 -1.88
N THR A 103 7.89 -1.54 -0.80
CA THR A 103 8.39 -2.24 0.38
C THR A 103 8.16 -3.74 0.23
N GLY A 104 9.20 -4.55 0.41
CA GLY A 104 9.14 -6.01 0.36
C GLY A 104 8.77 -6.62 1.71
N PHE A 105 7.48 -6.63 2.08
CA PHE A 105 7.01 -7.28 3.30
C PHE A 105 6.79 -8.79 3.10
N ALA A 106 6.59 -9.51 4.20
CA ALA A 106 6.01 -10.85 4.20
C ALA A 106 4.48 -10.75 4.34
N ASP A 107 3.74 -11.69 3.74
CA ASP A 107 2.31 -11.80 3.97
C ASP A 107 1.99 -12.68 5.19
N ALA A 108 0.69 -12.90 5.48
CA ALA A 108 0.25 -13.73 6.60
C ALA A 108 0.11 -15.23 6.26
N THR A 109 0.49 -15.66 5.06
CA THR A 109 0.32 -17.05 4.56
C THR A 109 1.65 -17.76 4.29
N GLY A 110 2.77 -17.07 4.44
CA GLY A 110 4.12 -17.58 4.17
C GLY A 110 4.66 -17.18 2.79
N ASN A 111 3.97 -16.29 2.10
CA ASN A 111 4.38 -15.61 0.87
C ASN A 111 4.92 -14.20 1.20
N TRP A 112 5.08 -13.39 0.16
CA TRP A 112 5.56 -12.01 0.23
C TRP A 112 4.43 -11.03 -0.08
N LEU A 113 4.56 -9.81 0.43
CA LEU A 113 3.60 -8.72 0.30
C LEU A 113 4.28 -7.43 -0.20
N PRO A 114 4.79 -7.38 -1.44
CA PRO A 114 5.20 -6.14 -2.09
C PRO A 114 4.11 -5.07 -1.96
N LEU A 115 4.48 -3.92 -1.40
CA LEU A 115 3.55 -2.88 -1.04
C LEU A 115 4.03 -1.50 -1.48
N ALA A 116 3.21 -0.81 -2.28
CA ALA A 116 3.38 0.58 -2.66
C ALA A 116 2.34 1.45 -1.96
N CYS A 117 2.77 2.62 -1.49
CA CYS A 117 1.89 3.57 -0.79
C CYS A 117 1.87 4.90 -1.51
N THR A 118 0.71 5.53 -1.56
CA THR A 118 0.60 6.94 -1.94
C THR A 118 0.21 7.78 -0.73
N LEU A 119 0.64 9.03 -0.68
CA LEU A 119 0.16 10.02 0.28
C LEU A 119 -1.23 10.49 -0.13
N ASN A 120 -1.46 10.61 -1.44
CA ASN A 120 -2.69 11.14 -2.01
C ASN A 120 -3.59 9.99 -2.51
N ALA A 121 -4.84 9.96 -2.06
CA ALA A 121 -5.90 9.09 -2.57
C ALA A 121 -7.25 9.78 -2.43
N SER A 122 -8.15 9.35 -1.53
CA SER A 122 -9.48 9.97 -1.43
C SER A 122 -9.42 11.46 -1.08
N ARG A 123 -8.39 11.91 -0.34
CA ARG A 123 -8.16 13.33 0.00
C ARG A 123 -8.03 14.26 -1.22
N ILE A 124 -7.71 13.70 -2.38
CA ILE A 124 -7.64 14.44 -3.65
C ILE A 124 -9.03 15.00 -4.01
N ILE A 125 -10.07 14.20 -3.76
CA ILE A 125 -11.46 14.59 -4.00
C ILE A 125 -11.84 15.72 -3.03
N ASP A 126 -11.45 15.62 -1.75
CA ASP A 126 -11.73 16.66 -0.75
C ASP A 126 -11.11 18.01 -1.15
N ALA A 127 -9.86 17.99 -1.60
CA ALA A 127 -9.16 19.18 -2.05
C ALA A 127 -9.88 19.84 -3.25
N MET A 128 -10.27 19.04 -4.24
CA MET A 128 -10.93 19.56 -5.44
C MET A 128 -12.41 19.89 -5.23
N ALA A 129 -13.08 19.24 -4.29
CA ALA A 129 -14.41 19.60 -3.81
C ALA A 129 -14.39 21.01 -3.20
N ALA A 130 -13.37 21.34 -2.40
CA ALA A 130 -13.19 22.69 -1.87
C ALA A 130 -12.95 23.74 -2.98
N VAL A 131 -12.18 23.40 -4.02
CA VAL A 131 -11.93 24.29 -5.17
C VAL A 131 -13.21 24.52 -6.01
N THR A 132 -13.97 23.46 -6.26
CA THR A 132 -15.16 23.51 -7.12
C THR A 132 -16.40 24.00 -6.37
N GLY A 133 -16.43 23.87 -5.05
CA GLY A 133 -17.59 24.12 -4.21
C GLY A 133 -18.66 23.03 -4.32
N LEU A 134 -18.27 21.80 -4.67
CA LEU A 134 -19.16 20.64 -4.78
C LEU A 134 -19.13 19.79 -3.51
N GLY A 135 -20.27 19.19 -3.14
CA GLY A 135 -20.30 18.06 -2.21
C GLY A 135 -20.02 16.74 -2.94
N TYR A 136 -19.75 15.64 -2.21
CA TYR A 136 -19.39 14.35 -2.82
C TYR A 136 -20.38 13.85 -3.88
N GLU A 137 -21.69 13.83 -3.58
CA GLU A 137 -22.70 13.35 -4.54
C GLU A 137 -22.75 14.21 -5.81
N ASP A 138 -22.54 15.51 -5.67
CA ASP A 138 -22.48 16.42 -6.81
C ASP A 138 -21.17 16.25 -7.58
N PHE A 139 -20.06 16.01 -6.89
CA PHE A 139 -18.76 15.73 -7.48
C PHE A 139 -18.82 14.51 -8.39
N ASP A 140 -19.40 13.41 -7.90
CA ASP A 140 -19.58 12.18 -8.67
C ASP A 140 -20.48 12.41 -9.88
N ARG A 141 -21.59 13.12 -9.70
CA ARG A 141 -22.52 13.44 -10.80
C ARG A 141 -21.86 14.30 -11.87
N GLU A 142 -21.10 15.32 -11.49
CA GLU A 142 -20.37 16.19 -12.40
C GLU A 142 -19.28 15.40 -13.15
N ALA A 143 -18.48 14.57 -12.46
CA ALA A 143 -17.46 13.73 -13.08
C ALA A 143 -18.04 12.73 -14.10
N LEU A 144 -19.26 12.23 -13.85
CA LEU A 144 -19.99 11.31 -14.75
C LEU A 144 -20.75 12.02 -15.88
N SER A 145 -20.95 13.34 -15.79
CA SER A 145 -21.72 14.10 -16.78
C SER A 145 -20.97 14.34 -18.10
N VAL A 146 -19.64 14.19 -18.07
CA VAL A 146 -18.75 14.30 -19.23
C VAL A 146 -18.09 12.96 -19.54
N PRO A 147 -17.82 12.65 -20.83
CA PRO A 147 -17.23 11.37 -21.21
C PRO A 147 -15.76 11.25 -20.82
N ASP A 148 -15.03 12.36 -20.69
CA ASP A 148 -13.62 12.46 -20.31
C ASP A 148 -13.31 13.85 -19.71
N ALA A 149 -12.06 14.08 -19.32
CA ALA A 149 -11.61 15.35 -18.73
C ALA A 149 -11.36 16.49 -19.75
N GLY A 150 -11.69 16.31 -21.03
CA GLY A 150 -11.54 17.35 -22.06
C GLY A 150 -10.09 17.78 -22.28
N GLY A 151 -9.13 16.88 -22.05
CA GLY A 151 -7.69 17.16 -22.08
C GLY A 151 -7.12 17.77 -20.80
N LEU A 152 -7.95 18.00 -19.78
CA LEU A 152 -7.51 18.45 -18.46
C LEU A 152 -6.84 17.29 -17.70
N VAL A 153 -5.67 17.54 -17.12
CA VAL A 153 -4.89 16.53 -16.40
C VAL A 153 -4.56 17.05 -15.01
N LEU A 154 -5.01 16.32 -13.98
CA LEU A 154 -4.57 16.54 -12.60
C LEU A 154 -3.41 15.60 -12.27
N THR A 155 -2.27 16.16 -11.89
CA THR A 155 -1.18 15.47 -11.20
C THR A 155 -1.34 15.72 -9.70
N PRO A 156 -1.82 14.74 -8.90
CA PRO A 156 -2.42 15.04 -7.60
C PRO A 156 -1.45 14.95 -6.41
N TYR A 157 -0.25 15.51 -6.52
CA TYR A 157 0.77 15.49 -5.44
C TYR A 157 0.55 16.62 -4.41
N PHE A 158 -0.62 16.65 -3.77
CA PHE A 158 -1.01 17.76 -2.87
C PHE A 158 -0.14 17.86 -1.62
N GLU A 159 0.43 16.75 -1.17
CA GLU A 159 1.28 16.63 0.03
C GLU A 159 2.67 16.05 -0.32
N GLY A 160 3.17 16.33 -1.53
CA GLY A 160 4.24 15.52 -2.12
C GLY A 160 3.74 14.11 -2.44
N GLU A 161 4.66 13.16 -2.65
CA GLU A 161 4.31 11.77 -2.92
C GLU A 161 5.38 10.76 -2.46
N ARG A 162 4.92 9.54 -2.11
CA ARG A 162 5.74 8.38 -1.75
C ARG A 162 6.01 7.47 -2.95
N THR A 163 4.98 7.19 -3.76
CA THR A 163 5.10 6.42 -4.99
C THR A 163 4.49 7.24 -6.14
N PRO A 164 5.31 7.95 -6.95
CA PRO A 164 6.77 8.01 -6.92
C PRO A 164 7.35 8.83 -5.75
N ASN A 165 8.64 8.64 -5.42
CA ASN A 165 9.33 9.32 -4.32
C ASN A 165 9.63 10.78 -4.68
N LEU A 166 8.64 11.65 -4.44
CA LEU A 166 8.66 13.08 -4.74
C LEU A 166 8.14 13.86 -3.53
N PRO A 167 8.90 13.92 -2.42
CA PRO A 167 8.42 14.46 -1.15
C PRO A 167 8.09 15.96 -1.20
N ASP A 168 8.73 16.70 -2.09
CA ASP A 168 8.57 18.16 -2.23
C ASP A 168 7.70 18.56 -3.43
N ALA A 169 7.07 17.59 -4.12
CA ALA A 169 6.22 17.90 -5.25
C ALA A 169 4.91 18.58 -4.82
N THR A 170 4.33 19.35 -5.74
CA THR A 170 3.02 19.97 -5.55
C THR A 170 2.07 19.53 -6.65
N ALA A 171 0.78 19.55 -6.36
CA ALA A 171 -0.23 19.20 -7.35
C ALA A 171 -0.24 20.21 -8.52
N SER A 172 -0.53 19.73 -9.73
CA SER A 172 -0.72 20.57 -10.92
C SER A 172 -2.00 20.19 -11.65
N LEU A 173 -2.69 21.19 -12.19
CA LEU A 173 -3.82 21.02 -13.10
C LEU A 173 -3.45 21.66 -14.44
N GLU A 174 -3.28 20.82 -15.47
CA GLU A 174 -2.69 21.21 -16.75
C GLU A 174 -3.66 20.93 -17.90
N GLY A 175 -3.50 21.65 -19.02
CA GLY A 175 -4.37 21.47 -20.20
C GLY A 175 -5.68 22.26 -20.18
N MET A 176 -5.79 23.29 -19.34
CA MET A 176 -6.98 24.15 -19.30
C MET A 176 -7.18 24.92 -20.60
N THR A 177 -8.42 24.92 -21.07
CA THR A 177 -8.95 25.67 -22.22
C THR A 177 -10.29 26.28 -21.84
N LEU A 178 -10.80 27.24 -22.63
CA LEU A 178 -12.13 27.81 -22.38
C LEU A 178 -13.25 26.75 -22.42
N ALA A 179 -13.05 25.63 -23.13
CA ALA A 179 -14.05 24.60 -23.32
C ALA A 179 -14.11 23.56 -22.19
N ASN A 180 -13.04 23.42 -21.39
CA ASN A 180 -12.94 22.44 -20.30
C ASN A 180 -12.73 23.10 -18.92
N SER A 181 -12.86 24.43 -18.84
CA SER A 181 -12.73 25.20 -17.60
C SER A 181 -14.06 25.27 -16.85
N ASP A 182 -14.60 24.10 -16.51
CA ASP A 182 -15.85 23.96 -15.75
C ASP A 182 -15.75 22.86 -14.69
N ARG A 183 -16.80 22.77 -13.86
CA ARG A 183 -16.83 21.84 -12.72
C ARG A 183 -16.83 20.37 -13.15
N ALA A 184 -17.50 20.03 -14.24
CA ALA A 184 -17.60 18.66 -14.74
C ALA A 184 -16.23 18.12 -15.17
N HIS A 185 -15.50 18.89 -16.00
CA HIS A 185 -14.18 18.48 -16.45
C HIS A 185 -13.15 18.48 -15.32
N VAL A 186 -13.23 19.41 -14.36
CA VAL A 186 -12.37 19.41 -13.16
C VAL A 186 -12.65 18.18 -12.28
N ALA A 187 -13.92 17.86 -12.02
CA ALA A 187 -14.30 16.69 -11.25
C ALA A 187 -13.82 15.40 -11.94
N ARG A 188 -13.99 15.32 -13.27
CA ARG A 188 -13.52 14.19 -14.08
C ARG A 188 -12.00 14.06 -14.08
N ALA A 189 -11.26 15.15 -14.26
CA ALA A 189 -9.79 15.16 -14.19
C ALA A 189 -9.29 14.70 -12.81
N THR A 190 -10.04 15.02 -11.75
CA THR A 190 -9.71 14.63 -10.39
C THR A 190 -9.80 13.11 -10.19
N VAL A 191 -10.92 12.51 -10.61
CA VAL A 191 -11.11 11.05 -10.53
C VAL A 191 -10.08 10.33 -11.40
N GLU A 192 -9.88 10.78 -12.64
CA GLU A 192 -8.87 10.18 -13.51
C GLU A 192 -7.44 10.34 -12.97
N GLY A 193 -7.12 11.49 -12.36
CA GLY A 193 -5.82 11.73 -11.72
C GLY A 193 -5.56 10.78 -10.56
N LEU A 194 -6.57 10.57 -9.69
CA LEU A 194 -6.49 9.57 -8.61
C LEU A 194 -6.26 8.17 -9.17
N LEU A 195 -7.03 7.76 -10.18
CA LEU A 195 -6.91 6.42 -10.78
C LEU A 195 -5.56 6.23 -11.49
N ARG A 196 -5.03 7.26 -12.15
CA ARG A 196 -3.69 7.23 -12.76
C ARG A 196 -2.60 7.09 -11.70
N LEU A 197 -2.73 7.79 -10.57
CA LEU A 197 -1.82 7.64 -9.43
C LEU A 197 -1.83 6.20 -8.90
N MET A 198 -3.01 5.58 -8.75
CA MET A 198 -3.13 4.17 -8.34
C MET A 198 -2.58 3.21 -9.39
N GLY A 199 -2.77 3.51 -10.67
CA GLY A 199 -2.16 2.78 -11.78
C GLY A 199 -0.63 2.80 -11.69
N GLY A 200 -0.03 3.95 -11.39
CA GLY A 200 1.41 4.07 -11.16
C GLY A 200 1.91 3.25 -9.98
N ALA A 201 1.16 3.19 -8.88
CA ALA A 201 1.49 2.34 -7.73
C ALA A 201 1.40 0.84 -8.06
N LEU A 202 0.39 0.42 -8.84
CA LEU A 202 0.29 -0.95 -9.37
C LEU A 202 1.46 -1.28 -10.29
N ASP A 203 1.82 -0.37 -11.18
CA ASP A 203 2.92 -0.57 -12.12
C ASP A 203 4.25 -0.67 -11.38
N ALA A 204 4.49 0.15 -10.35
CA ALA A 204 5.69 0.05 -9.51
C ALA A 204 5.88 -1.36 -8.93
N VAL A 205 4.80 -2.05 -8.55
CA VAL A 205 4.84 -3.44 -8.10
C VAL A 205 5.07 -4.40 -9.27
N ARG A 206 4.40 -4.20 -10.42
CA ARG A 206 4.54 -5.07 -11.60
C ARG A 206 5.96 -5.10 -12.15
N VAL A 207 6.67 -3.97 -12.21
CA VAL A 207 8.04 -3.93 -12.75
C VAL A 207 9.03 -4.76 -11.94
N LEU A 208 8.69 -5.11 -10.69
CA LEU A 208 9.50 -5.99 -9.83
C LEU A 208 9.25 -7.48 -10.08
N GLY A 209 8.52 -7.84 -11.14
CA GLY A 209 8.30 -9.23 -11.53
C GLY A 209 7.09 -9.89 -10.86
N VAL A 210 6.22 -9.11 -10.22
CA VAL A 210 4.98 -9.60 -9.59
C VAL A 210 3.84 -9.53 -10.62
N PRO A 211 3.40 -10.66 -11.22
CA PRO A 211 2.35 -10.63 -12.23
C PRO A 211 1.00 -10.33 -11.57
N LEU A 212 0.40 -9.18 -11.86
CA LEU A 212 -0.90 -8.81 -11.31
C LEU A 212 -2.02 -9.17 -12.30
N GLY A 213 -2.71 -10.28 -12.05
CA GLY A 213 -3.86 -10.73 -12.85
C GLY A 213 -5.19 -10.07 -12.44
N ASP A 214 -5.36 -9.86 -11.14
CA ASP A 214 -6.58 -9.27 -10.56
C ASP A 214 -6.24 -8.16 -9.55
N VAL A 215 -7.17 -7.21 -9.42
CA VAL A 215 -7.15 -6.19 -8.36
C VAL A 215 -8.47 -6.26 -7.59
N CYS A 216 -8.38 -6.45 -6.27
CA CYS A 216 -9.48 -6.33 -5.34
C CYS A 216 -9.45 -4.93 -4.71
N MET A 217 -10.53 -4.16 -4.86
CA MET A 217 -10.65 -2.85 -4.23
C MET A 217 -11.42 -2.97 -2.93
N VAL A 218 -10.87 -2.43 -1.84
CA VAL A 218 -11.44 -2.49 -0.48
C VAL A 218 -11.61 -1.12 0.15
#